data_AF-A0A8T6UVE2-F1
#
_entry.id   AF-A0A8T6UVE2-F1
#
_cell.length_a   1.000
_cell.length_b   1.000
_cell.length_c   1.000
_cell.angle_alpha   90.00
_cell.angle_beta   90.00
_cell.angle_gamma   90.00
#
_symmetry.space_group_name_H-M   'P 1'
#
loop_
_entity.id
_entity.type
_entity.pdbx_description
1 polymer ?
#
loop_
_entity_poly.entity_id
_entity_poly.type
_entity_poly.pdbx_seq_one_letter_code
_entity_poly.pdbx_strand_id
1 'polypeptide(L)'
;QSLIFEDFIQGENLTKIIKRIISSRKEEVAKEAALVRDVGKKIAEAHRLGVALGDCKPENIIVTKDGKTFFVDLEQATRDGNGNQAWDVAEFLYYSGHYVSPVSSANSAVLIAKEFITGYLEAGGKRETVRKAGSARYTKVFSIFTPPQVLLAVSNVCKKTGEE
;
A
#
# COMPACT_ATOMS: atom_id res chain seq x y z
N GLN A 1 24.59 -19.55 -10.25
CA GLN A 1 23.51 -18.72 -10.82
C GLN A 1 22.29 -19.62 -10.92
N SER A 2 21.19 -19.26 -10.28
CA SER A 2 19.96 -20.05 -10.26
C SER A 2 18.89 -19.33 -11.09
N LEU A 3 18.11 -20.06 -11.86
CA LEU A 3 17.01 -19.51 -12.67
C LEU A 3 15.69 -19.98 -12.08
N ILE A 4 14.72 -19.08 -11.98
CA ILE A 4 13.33 -19.35 -11.62
C ILE A 4 12.48 -18.97 -12.83
N PHE A 5 11.53 -19.84 -13.18
CA PHE A 5 10.56 -19.61 -14.25
C PHE A 5 9.19 -19.47 -13.61
N GLU A 6 8.47 -18.41 -13.95
CA GLU A 6 7.17 -18.06 -13.38
C GLU A 6 6.17 -17.80 -14.51
N ASP A 7 4.89 -17.99 -14.21
CA ASP A 7 3.83 -17.65 -15.15
C ASP A 7 3.76 -16.13 -15.36
N PHE A 8 3.60 -15.71 -16.61
CA PHE A 8 3.38 -14.31 -16.92
C PHE A 8 1.98 -13.86 -16.46
N ILE A 9 1.93 -12.85 -15.59
CA ILE A 9 0.68 -12.28 -15.10
C ILE A 9 0.21 -11.15 -16.02
N GLN A 10 -0.82 -11.42 -16.81
CA GLN A 10 -1.48 -10.40 -17.64
C GLN A 10 -2.36 -9.48 -16.77
N GLY A 11 -1.89 -8.24 -16.55
CA GLY A 11 -2.64 -7.24 -15.78
C GLY A 11 -2.11 -5.82 -15.91
N GLU A 12 -2.61 -4.94 -15.06
CA GLU A 12 -2.17 -3.55 -14.93
C GLU A 12 -1.36 -3.36 -13.64
N ASN A 13 -0.25 -2.64 -13.73
CA ASN A 13 0.53 -2.25 -12.56
C ASN A 13 -0.26 -1.25 -11.68
N LEU A 14 -0.28 -1.49 -10.36
CA LEU A 14 -1.06 -0.68 -9.43
C LEU A 14 -0.64 0.80 -9.42
N THR A 15 0.61 1.12 -9.78
CA THR A 15 1.07 2.50 -9.95
C THR A 15 0.21 3.28 -10.95
N LYS A 16 -0.26 2.65 -12.03
CA LYS A 16 -1.14 3.31 -13.02
C LYS A 16 -2.51 3.62 -12.42
N ILE A 17 -3.05 2.69 -11.64
CA ILE A 17 -4.32 2.85 -10.91
C ILE A 17 -4.20 4.00 -9.90
N ILE A 18 -3.14 4.03 -9.09
CA ILE A 18 -2.89 5.10 -8.11
C ILE A 18 -2.77 6.47 -8.79
N LYS A 19 -2.05 6.55 -9.91
CA LYS A 19 -1.92 7.80 -10.66
C LYS A 19 -3.26 8.32 -11.20
N ARG A 20 -4.17 7.42 -11.59
CA ARG A 20 -5.54 7.80 -12.01
C ARG A 20 -6.39 8.27 -10.82
N ILE A 21 -6.32 7.61 -9.67
CA ILE A 21 -6.97 8.12 -8.43
C ILE A 21 -6.50 9.55 -8.10
N ILE A 22 -5.22 9.85 -8.31
CA ILE A 22 -4.63 11.16 -8.04
C ILE A 22 -5.06 12.22 -9.07
N SER A 23 -5.23 11.85 -10.34
CA SER A 23 -5.53 12.79 -11.44
C SER A 23 -7.02 12.91 -11.80
N SER A 24 -7.86 11.95 -11.42
CA SER A 24 -9.29 11.88 -11.80
C SER A 24 -10.22 12.72 -10.94
N ARG A 25 -11.41 13.00 -11.48
CA ARG A 25 -12.55 13.61 -10.77
C ARG A 25 -13.39 12.51 -10.09
N LYS A 26 -14.14 12.88 -9.04
CA LYS A 26 -14.72 11.98 -8.01
C LYS A 26 -15.46 10.72 -8.51
N GLU A 27 -16.11 10.73 -9.67
CA GLU A 27 -16.97 9.62 -10.12
C GLU A 27 -16.18 8.41 -10.65
N GLU A 28 -15.01 8.62 -11.25
CA GLU A 28 -14.15 7.52 -11.74
C GLU A 28 -13.36 6.84 -10.62
N VAL A 29 -13.18 7.56 -9.51
CA VAL A 29 -12.30 7.17 -8.39
C VAL A 29 -12.85 5.97 -7.61
N ALA A 30 -14.16 5.75 -7.57
CA ALA A 30 -14.77 4.72 -6.72
C ALA A 30 -14.32 3.28 -7.09
N LYS A 31 -14.21 2.98 -8.39
CA LYS A 31 -13.78 1.64 -8.85
C LYS A 31 -12.32 1.37 -8.51
N GLU A 32 -11.47 2.37 -8.70
CA GLU A 32 -10.03 2.26 -8.43
C GLU A 32 -9.73 2.21 -6.93
N ALA A 33 -10.46 2.99 -6.15
CA ALA A 33 -10.46 2.94 -4.69
C ALA A 33 -10.77 1.53 -4.17
N ALA A 34 -11.75 0.84 -4.77
CA ALA A 34 -12.06 -0.54 -4.41
C ALA A 34 -10.89 -1.51 -4.67
N LEU A 35 -10.14 -1.32 -5.75
CA LEU A 35 -8.93 -2.12 -6.03
C LEU A 35 -7.84 -1.90 -4.97
N VAL A 36 -7.66 -0.67 -4.49
CA VAL A 36 -6.74 -0.36 -3.39
C VAL A 36 -7.18 -1.05 -2.09
N ARG A 37 -8.49 -1.10 -1.82
CA ARG A 37 -9.03 -1.86 -0.69
C ARG A 37 -8.70 -3.34 -0.81
N ASP A 38 -8.88 -3.93 -1.98
CA ASP A 38 -8.59 -5.35 -2.19
C ASP A 38 -7.09 -5.67 -2.08
N VAL A 39 -6.21 -4.75 -2.49
CA VAL A 39 -4.77 -4.84 -2.21
C VAL A 39 -4.50 -4.87 -0.71
N GLY A 40 -5.14 -4.00 0.08
CA GLY A 40 -5.07 -4.01 1.54
C GLY A 40 -5.47 -5.37 2.12
N LYS A 41 -6.56 -5.96 1.63
CA LYS A 41 -7.01 -7.31 2.04
C LYS A 41 -5.95 -8.36 1.74
N LYS A 42 -5.37 -8.37 0.54
CA LYS A 42 -4.36 -9.37 0.15
C LYS A 42 -3.06 -9.27 0.93
N ILE A 43 -2.62 -8.06 1.28
CA ILE A 43 -1.46 -7.87 2.16
C ILE A 43 -1.77 -8.37 3.58
N ALA A 44 -2.96 -8.10 4.11
CA ALA A 44 -3.37 -8.63 5.41
C ALA A 44 -3.45 -10.16 5.44
N GLU A 45 -3.94 -10.80 4.37
CA GLU A 45 -3.96 -12.25 4.22
C GLU A 45 -2.53 -12.83 4.29
N ALA A 46 -1.57 -12.25 3.55
CA ALA A 46 -0.16 -12.65 3.64
C ALA A 46 0.39 -12.47 5.07
N HIS A 47 0.13 -11.32 5.69
CA HIS A 47 0.58 -11.03 7.05
C HIS A 47 0.03 -12.01 8.10
N ARG A 48 -1.21 -12.47 7.93
CA ARG A 48 -1.82 -13.48 8.80
C ARG A 48 -1.17 -14.85 8.67
N LEU A 49 -0.56 -15.15 7.53
CA LEU A 49 0.23 -16.36 7.31
C LEU A 49 1.68 -16.20 7.82
N GLY A 50 1.98 -15.12 8.55
CA GLY A 50 3.31 -14.84 9.09
C GLY A 50 4.30 -14.34 8.03
N VAL A 51 3.82 -13.93 6.86
CA VAL A 51 4.64 -13.38 5.77
C VAL A 51 4.79 -11.88 5.94
N ALA A 52 5.96 -11.33 5.61
CA ALA A 52 6.14 -9.92 5.26
C ALA A 52 6.71 -9.86 3.85
N LEU A 53 6.21 -8.95 3.01
CA LEU A 53 6.56 -8.87 1.59
C LEU A 53 7.93 -8.23 1.35
N GLY A 54 8.35 -7.29 2.20
CA GLY A 54 9.67 -6.67 2.15
C GLY A 54 9.72 -5.47 1.18
N ASP A 55 9.39 -5.68 -0.09
CA ASP A 55 9.32 -4.63 -1.12
C ASP A 55 7.87 -4.39 -1.58
N CYS A 56 7.08 -3.78 -0.70
CA CYS A 56 5.63 -3.64 -0.82
C CYS A 56 5.22 -2.35 -1.58
N LYS A 57 6.03 -1.92 -2.55
CA LYS A 57 5.72 -0.75 -3.37
C LYS A 57 4.59 -1.05 -4.35
N PRO A 58 3.80 -0.05 -4.77
CA PRO A 58 2.76 -0.25 -5.78
C PRO A 58 3.29 -0.75 -7.14
N GLU A 59 4.57 -0.53 -7.45
CA GLU A 59 5.21 -1.05 -8.66
C GLU A 59 5.36 -2.57 -8.66
N ASN A 60 5.34 -3.21 -7.49
CA ASN A 60 5.45 -4.66 -7.33
C ASN A 60 4.08 -5.35 -7.23
N ILE A 61 3.00 -4.64 -7.62
CA ILE A 61 1.63 -5.14 -7.53
C ILE A 61 0.95 -5.06 -8.90
N ILE A 62 0.43 -6.19 -9.35
CA ILE A 62 -0.32 -6.31 -10.60
C ILE A 62 -1.78 -6.61 -10.28
N VAL A 63 -2.70 -5.89 -10.92
CA VAL A 63 -4.13 -6.12 -10.86
C VAL A 63 -4.62 -6.62 -12.21
N THR A 64 -5.20 -7.81 -12.25
CA THR A 64 -5.74 -8.39 -13.48
C THR A 64 -7.08 -7.74 -13.87
N LYS A 65 -7.54 -7.98 -15.10
CA LYS A 65 -8.82 -7.43 -15.60
C LYS A 65 -10.04 -7.85 -14.76
N ASP A 66 -9.98 -9.03 -14.13
CA ASP A 66 -11.00 -9.55 -13.21
C ASP A 66 -10.79 -9.09 -11.75
N GLY A 67 -9.87 -8.16 -11.51
CA GLY A 67 -9.66 -7.52 -10.20
C GLY A 67 -8.80 -8.31 -9.22
N LYS A 68 -8.14 -9.40 -9.65
CA LYS A 68 -7.24 -10.17 -8.77
C LYS A 68 -5.90 -9.45 -8.60
N THR A 69 -5.43 -9.40 -7.36
CA THR A 69 -4.14 -8.85 -6.99
C THR A 69 -3.06 -9.93 -6.98
N PHE A 70 -1.95 -9.63 -7.64
CA PHE A 70 -0.73 -10.44 -7.64
C PHE A 70 0.44 -9.59 -7.14
N PHE A 71 1.25 -10.16 -6.26
CA PHE A 71 2.52 -9.59 -5.83
C PHE A 71 3.61 -10.20 -6.69
N VAL A 72 4.49 -9.36 -7.24
CA VAL A 72 5.70 -9.77 -7.96
C VAL A 72 6.91 -9.29 -7.16
N ASP A 73 8.10 -9.74 -7.57
CA ASP A 73 9.36 -9.36 -6.93
C ASP A 73 9.40 -9.69 -5.42
N LEU A 74 9.30 -10.99 -5.11
CA LEU A 74 9.24 -11.50 -3.74
C LEU A 74 10.62 -11.85 -3.15
N GLU A 75 11.71 -11.32 -3.71
CA GLU A 75 13.07 -11.66 -3.27
C GLU A 75 13.37 -11.20 -1.83
N GLN A 76 12.67 -10.17 -1.36
CA GLN A 76 12.79 -9.63 0.00
C GLN A 76 11.72 -10.18 0.97
N ALA A 77 10.86 -11.07 0.49
CA ALA A 77 9.80 -11.62 1.31
C ALA A 77 10.36 -12.55 2.38
N THR A 78 9.80 -12.46 3.59
CA THR A 78 10.18 -13.27 4.74
C THR A 78 8.97 -13.98 5.31
N ARG A 79 9.20 -15.11 5.99
CA ARG A 79 8.15 -15.95 6.59
C ARG A 79 8.39 -16.14 8.08
N ASP A 80 7.45 -16.82 8.74
CA ASP A 80 7.50 -17.21 10.15
C ASP A 80 7.59 -16.02 11.12
N GLY A 81 7.08 -14.86 10.70
CA GLY A 81 7.01 -13.65 11.54
C GLY A 81 8.34 -12.92 11.70
N ASN A 82 9.38 -13.29 10.95
CA ASN A 82 10.70 -12.66 11.02
C ASN A 82 10.77 -11.30 10.30
N GLY A 83 9.74 -10.95 9.52
CA GLY A 83 9.68 -9.73 8.74
C GLY A 83 8.98 -8.55 9.40
N ASN A 84 9.17 -7.37 8.81
CA ASN A 84 8.56 -6.14 9.30
C ASN A 84 7.26 -5.80 8.55
N GLN A 85 6.15 -6.37 8.98
CA GLN A 85 4.83 -6.09 8.38
C GLN A 85 4.40 -4.62 8.46
N ALA A 86 4.94 -3.85 9.42
CA ALA A 86 4.66 -2.41 9.49
C ALA A 86 5.47 -1.63 8.44
N TRP A 87 6.61 -2.17 7.99
CA TRP A 87 7.32 -1.67 6.82
C TRP A 87 6.48 -1.84 5.57
N ASP A 88 5.90 -3.02 5.34
CA ASP A 88 5.07 -3.27 4.14
C ASP A 88 3.90 -2.28 4.03
N VAL A 89 3.21 -2.02 5.14
CA VAL A 89 2.13 -1.03 5.19
C VAL A 89 2.66 0.40 4.97
N ALA A 90 3.78 0.77 5.60
CA ALA A 90 4.36 2.09 5.43
C ALA A 90 4.84 2.33 3.99
N GLU A 91 5.58 1.38 3.44
CA GLU A 91 6.15 1.46 2.10
C GLU A 91 5.05 1.59 1.06
N PHE A 92 4.02 0.74 1.11
CA PHE A 92 2.86 0.85 0.23
C PHE A 92 2.24 2.25 0.28
N LEU A 93 1.92 2.75 1.48
CA LEU A 93 1.18 4.00 1.66
C LEU A 93 2.01 5.22 1.26
N TYR A 94 3.28 5.28 1.66
CA TYR A 94 4.13 6.43 1.38
C TYR A 94 4.60 6.47 -0.08
N TYR A 95 4.91 5.33 -0.71
CA TYR A 95 5.14 5.29 -2.17
C TYR A 95 3.88 5.60 -2.97
N SER A 96 2.69 5.19 -2.50
CA SER A 96 1.44 5.63 -3.17
C SER A 96 1.27 7.15 -3.12
N GLY A 97 1.64 7.77 -1.99
CA GLY A 97 1.62 9.23 -1.80
C GLY A 97 2.68 9.99 -2.59
N HIS A 98 3.78 9.35 -2.99
CA HIS A 98 4.88 9.96 -3.75
C HIS A 98 4.42 10.59 -5.07
N TYR A 99 3.36 10.05 -5.68
CA TYR A 99 2.83 10.55 -6.96
C TYR A 99 1.94 11.80 -6.82
N VAL A 100 1.64 12.25 -5.59
CA VAL A 100 0.86 13.48 -5.37
C VAL A 100 1.75 14.70 -5.58
N SER A 101 1.27 15.66 -6.37
CA SER A 101 1.99 16.91 -6.62
C SER A 101 2.23 17.69 -5.32
N PRO A 102 3.43 18.27 -5.10
CA PRO A 102 3.74 19.06 -3.91
C PRO A 102 2.83 20.27 -3.67
N VAL A 103 2.16 20.77 -4.71
CA VAL A 103 1.25 21.93 -4.62
C VAL A 103 -0.23 21.54 -4.54
N SER A 104 -0.54 20.23 -4.61
CA SER A 104 -1.91 19.72 -4.51
C SER A 104 -2.27 19.33 -3.08
N SER A 105 -3.58 19.23 -2.80
CA SER A 105 -4.06 18.73 -1.51
C SER A 105 -3.74 17.24 -1.35
N ALA A 106 -3.59 16.79 -0.10
CA ALA A 106 -3.32 15.39 0.22
C ALA A 106 -4.58 14.49 0.16
N ASN A 107 -5.71 15.00 -0.36
CA ASN A 107 -7.00 14.30 -0.30
C ASN A 107 -6.98 12.93 -0.99
N SER A 108 -6.33 12.82 -2.15
CA SER A 108 -6.22 11.53 -2.86
C SER A 108 -5.33 10.54 -2.09
N ALA A 109 -4.25 10.99 -1.47
CA ALA A 109 -3.43 10.14 -0.60
C ALA A 109 -4.19 9.68 0.65
N VAL A 110 -5.00 10.56 1.26
CA VAL A 110 -5.88 10.20 2.38
C VAL A 110 -6.92 9.17 1.96
N LEU A 111 -7.50 9.31 0.77
CA LEU A 111 -8.44 8.32 0.23
C LEU A 111 -7.76 6.96 0.03
N ILE A 112 -6.63 6.92 -0.66
CA ILE A 112 -5.85 5.69 -0.88
C ILE A 112 -5.53 5.03 0.46
N ALA A 113 -5.05 5.80 1.43
CA ALA A 113 -4.70 5.28 2.75
C ALA A 113 -5.92 4.70 3.49
N LYS A 114 -7.06 5.39 3.45
CA LYS A 114 -8.30 4.90 4.07
C LYS A 114 -8.76 3.60 3.43
N GLU A 115 -8.83 3.53 2.11
CA GLU A 115 -9.29 2.33 1.40
C GLU A 115 -8.38 1.14 1.66
N PHE A 116 -7.06 1.34 1.58
CA PHE A 116 -6.08 0.33 1.91
C PHE A 116 -6.25 -0.18 3.35
N ILE A 117 -6.29 0.74 4.33
CA ILE A 117 -6.37 0.39 5.76
C ILE A 117 -7.69 -0.32 6.06
N THR A 118 -8.80 0.15 5.47
CA THR A 118 -10.10 -0.51 5.60
C THR A 118 -10.02 -1.95 5.13
N GLY A 119 -9.50 -2.21 3.93
CA GLY A 119 -9.36 -3.57 3.42
C GLY A 119 -8.39 -4.42 4.25
N TYR A 120 -7.26 -3.84 4.67
CA TYR A 120 -6.28 -4.50 5.50
C TYR A 120 -6.89 -4.96 6.84
N LEU A 121 -7.68 -4.11 7.50
CA LEU A 121 -8.35 -4.46 8.76
C LEU A 121 -9.52 -5.42 8.54
N GLU A 122 -10.32 -5.26 7.49
CA GLU A 122 -11.43 -6.17 7.13
C GLU A 122 -10.95 -7.62 6.96
N ALA A 123 -9.75 -7.82 6.40
CA ALA A 123 -9.15 -9.14 6.21
C ALA A 123 -8.38 -9.68 7.44
N GLY A 124 -8.48 -9.01 8.59
CA GLY A 124 -7.88 -9.44 9.85
C GLY A 124 -6.44 -8.98 10.06
N GLY A 125 -5.99 -7.95 9.34
CA GLY A 125 -4.72 -7.29 9.59
C GLY A 125 -4.68 -6.63 10.98
N LYS A 126 -3.51 -6.61 11.61
CA LYS A 126 -3.36 -6.08 12.97
C LYS A 126 -3.39 -4.54 12.97
N ARG A 127 -4.26 -3.93 13.77
CA ARG A 127 -4.31 -2.46 14.00
C ARG A 127 -2.98 -1.88 14.43
N GLU A 128 -2.26 -2.60 15.30
CA GLU A 128 -0.92 -2.22 15.76
C GLU A 128 0.08 -2.04 14.61
N THR A 129 -0.03 -2.86 13.55
CA THR A 129 0.81 -2.73 12.35
C THR A 129 0.54 -1.43 11.62
N VAL A 130 -0.74 -1.08 11.43
CA VAL A 130 -1.16 0.19 10.82
C VAL A 130 -0.68 1.37 11.66
N ARG A 131 -0.90 1.33 12.98
CA ARG A 131 -0.45 2.37 13.93
C ARG A 131 1.06 2.60 13.83
N LYS A 132 1.85 1.52 13.83
CA LYS A 132 3.31 1.57 13.71
C LYS A 132 3.76 2.17 12.39
N ALA A 133 3.11 1.83 11.27
CA ALA A 133 3.42 2.37 9.96
C ALA A 133 3.34 3.91 9.92
N GLY A 134 2.42 4.50 10.70
CA GLY A 134 2.29 5.95 10.85
C GLY A 134 3.39 6.64 11.68
N SER A 135 4.34 5.91 12.26
CA SER A 135 5.34 6.48 13.19
C SER A 135 6.46 7.26 12.48
N ALA A 136 7.13 8.14 13.22
CA ALA A 136 8.27 8.91 12.73
C ALA A 136 9.43 8.04 12.22
N ARG A 137 9.52 6.79 12.72
CA ARG A 137 10.51 5.80 12.28
C ARG A 137 10.39 5.51 10.78
N TYR A 138 9.17 5.43 10.26
CA TYR A 138 8.93 5.14 8.85
C TYR A 138 8.84 6.42 8.02
N THR A 139 8.09 7.43 8.46
CA THR A 139 7.91 8.67 7.67
C THR A 139 9.24 9.35 7.32
N LYS A 140 10.25 9.29 8.20
CA LYS A 140 11.58 9.87 7.94
C LYS A 140 12.30 9.25 6.74
N VAL A 141 11.98 8.01 6.37
CA VAL A 141 12.63 7.33 5.24
C VAL A 141 12.10 7.90 3.92
N PHE A 142 10.81 8.24 3.90
CA PHE A 142 10.11 8.72 2.71
C PHE A 142 10.16 10.25 2.54
N SER A 143 10.72 11.00 3.51
CA SER A 143 10.81 12.47 3.46
C SER A 143 11.68 13.01 2.33
N ILE A 144 12.53 12.16 1.75
CA ILE A 144 13.41 12.53 0.63
C ILE A 144 12.62 12.68 -0.67
N PHE A 145 11.52 11.94 -0.85
CA PHE A 145 10.80 11.88 -2.12
C PHE A 145 9.28 12.06 -2.00
N THR A 146 8.68 11.96 -0.82
CA THR A 146 7.23 12.15 -0.63
C THR A 146 6.97 13.53 0.01
N PRO A 147 6.04 14.34 -0.53
CA PRO A 147 5.78 15.68 0.00
C PRO A 147 5.41 15.68 1.50
N PRO A 148 5.92 16.62 2.32
CA PRO A 148 5.69 16.62 3.77
C PRO A 148 4.22 16.64 4.19
N GLN A 149 3.37 17.37 3.45
CA GLN A 149 1.92 17.41 3.71
C GLN A 149 1.25 16.06 3.48
N VAL A 150 1.75 15.27 2.52
CA VAL A 150 1.24 13.92 2.22
C VAL A 150 1.69 12.95 3.31
N LEU A 151 2.96 13.00 3.71
CA LEU A 151 3.49 12.21 4.81
C LEU A 151 2.70 12.42 6.11
N LEU A 152 2.45 13.68 6.46
CA LEU A 152 1.69 14.03 7.65
C LEU A 152 0.24 13.53 7.57
N ALA A 153 -0.42 13.74 6.42
CA ALA A 153 -1.80 13.30 6.22
C ALA A 153 -1.93 11.78 6.35
N VAL A 154 -1.08 11.01 5.66
CA VAL A 154 -1.07 9.54 5.73
C VAL A 154 -0.71 9.06 7.14
N SER A 155 0.31 9.64 7.78
CA SER A 155 0.69 9.32 9.18
C SER A 155 -0.49 9.50 10.14
N ASN A 156 -1.24 10.58 10.01
CA ASN A 156 -2.39 10.87 10.86
C ASN A 156 -3.53 9.87 10.63
N VAL A 157 -3.79 9.45 9.38
CA VAL A 157 -4.76 8.39 9.08
C VAL A 157 -4.36 7.09 9.77
N CYS A 158 -3.09 6.67 9.61
CA CYS A 158 -2.58 5.45 10.24
C CYS A 158 -2.71 5.46 11.78
N LYS A 159 -2.37 6.58 12.42
CA LYS A 159 -2.46 6.72 13.89
C LYS A 159 -3.91 6.67 14.36
N LYS A 160 -4.79 7.45 13.74
CA LYS A 160 -6.20 7.52 14.13
C LYS A 160 -6.90 6.17 14.01
N THR A 161 -6.74 5.48 12.89
CA THR A 161 -7.39 4.17 12.66
C THR A 161 -6.76 3.04 13.48
N GLY A 162 -5.54 3.23 13.99
CA GLY A 162 -4.87 2.29 14.88
C GLY A 162 -5.21 2.43 16.38
N GLU A 163 -5.90 3.51 16.78
CA GLU A 163 -6.30 3.77 18.18
C GLU A 163 -7.72 3.25 18.51
N GLU A 164 -8.60 3.19 17.50
CA GLU A 164 -9.94 2.56 17.55
C GLU A 164 -9.86 1.04 17.49
#